data_AF-A0AA35RQB5-F1
#
_entry.id   AF-A0AA35RQB5-F1
#
_cell.length_a   1.000
_cell.length_b   1.000
_cell.length_c   1.000
_cell.angle_alpha   90.00
_cell.angle_beta   90.00
_cell.angle_gamma   90.00
#
_symmetry.space_group_name_H-M   'P 1'
#
loop_
_entity.id
_entity.type
_entity.pdbx_description
1 polymer ?
#
loop_
_entity_poly.entity_id
_entity_poly.type
_entity_poly.pdbx_seq_one_letter_code
_entity_poly.pdbx_strand_id
1 'polypeptide(L)'
;MTRALSDAVAGDGILVNTICPGLTNTTRARRLHATRAAEEGRDVDELIAEAGRGLPAGRIAEPEECGGIAGPAAAVEDITVEDWDRTVAVNLNSQFYCARRALPALRASGRGALINLSSVAGRLGYAYRSVYAATKWAVVGFTQSLAKELGPDADGIRVNAILPGVVDGERFDSVVVARAAALGRGTAEEVEQEYLSHVSLRRKV
;
A
#
# COMPACT_ATOMS: atom_id res chain seq x y z
N MET A 1 1.29 -14.68 -16.81
CA MET A 1 2.07 -13.59 -17.43
C MET A 1 3.48 -13.48 -16.86
N THR A 2 3.65 -13.25 -15.56
CA THR A 2 4.99 -13.07 -14.92
C THR A 2 5.99 -14.16 -15.27
N ARG A 3 5.60 -15.44 -15.14
CA ARG A 3 6.47 -16.58 -15.46
C ARG A 3 6.92 -16.60 -16.91
N ALA A 4 5.98 -16.49 -17.85
CA ALA A 4 6.28 -16.47 -19.28
C ALA A 4 7.21 -15.30 -19.66
N LEU A 5 6.99 -14.12 -19.09
CA LEU A 5 7.86 -12.97 -19.32
C LEU A 5 9.25 -13.17 -18.70
N SER A 6 9.32 -13.74 -17.48
CA SER A 6 10.58 -14.10 -16.84
C SER A 6 11.39 -15.05 -17.71
N ASP A 7 10.75 -16.11 -18.23
CA ASP A 7 11.43 -17.09 -19.08
C ASP A 7 11.95 -16.45 -20.38
N ALA A 8 11.20 -15.50 -20.95
CA ALA A 8 11.58 -14.81 -22.18
C ALA A 8 12.77 -13.85 -22.03
N VAL A 9 12.98 -13.25 -20.85
CA VAL A 9 13.97 -12.18 -20.63
C VAL A 9 15.08 -12.57 -19.64
N ALA A 10 15.03 -13.78 -19.08
CA ALA A 10 16.03 -14.24 -18.10
C ALA A 10 17.45 -14.28 -18.68
N GLY A 11 17.60 -14.61 -19.97
CA GLY A 11 18.89 -14.61 -20.67
C GLY A 11 19.58 -13.25 -20.70
N ASP A 12 18.81 -12.16 -20.59
CA ASP A 12 19.30 -10.78 -20.56
C ASP A 12 19.59 -10.30 -19.13
N GLY A 13 19.46 -11.17 -18.12
CA GLY A 13 19.64 -10.83 -16.71
C GLY A 13 18.49 -10.03 -16.09
N ILE A 14 17.39 -9.83 -16.82
CA ILE A 14 16.24 -9.03 -16.37
C ILE A 14 15.41 -9.81 -15.34
N LEU A 15 15.11 -9.16 -14.22
CA LEU A 15 14.23 -9.70 -13.18
C LEU A 15 12.80 -9.27 -13.41
N VAL A 16 11.90 -10.24 -13.53
CA VAL A 16 10.46 -10.01 -13.59
C VAL A 16 9.85 -10.38 -12.25
N ASN A 17 9.29 -9.40 -11.55
CA ASN A 17 8.62 -9.61 -10.28
C ASN A 17 7.18 -9.05 -10.35
N THR A 18 6.28 -9.65 -9.58
CA THR A 18 4.92 -9.15 -9.39
C THR A 18 4.64 -8.95 -7.92
N ILE A 19 4.13 -7.77 -7.57
CA ILE A 19 3.64 -7.50 -6.23
C ILE A 19 2.23 -8.05 -6.15
N CYS A 20 2.09 -9.22 -5.53
CA CYS A 20 0.81 -9.82 -5.20
C CYS A 20 0.67 -9.81 -3.67
N PRO A 21 -0.24 -9.01 -3.08
CA PRO A 21 -0.43 -8.94 -1.63
C PRO A 21 -0.97 -10.25 -1.00
N GLY A 22 -1.08 -11.34 -1.76
CA GLY A 22 -1.78 -12.55 -1.35
C GLY A 22 -3.29 -12.39 -1.43
N LEU A 23 -4.02 -13.28 -0.76
CA LEU A 23 -5.47 -13.11 -0.59
C LEU A 23 -5.70 -11.95 0.38
N THR A 24 -6.40 -10.93 -0.10
CA THR A 24 -6.73 -9.72 0.67
C THR A 24 -8.22 -9.47 0.62
N ASN A 25 -8.82 -9.16 1.76
CA ASN A 25 -10.25 -8.94 1.98
C ASN A 25 -10.73 -7.61 1.38
N THR A 26 -10.59 -7.46 0.07
CA THR A 26 -11.04 -6.29 -0.68
C THR A 26 -12.48 -6.49 -1.15
N THR A 27 -13.18 -5.40 -1.46
CA THR A 27 -14.50 -5.42 -2.11
C THR A 27 -14.48 -6.21 -3.41
N ARG A 28 -13.38 -6.12 -4.17
CA ARG A 28 -13.17 -6.93 -5.38
C ARG A 28 -13.09 -8.43 -5.06
N ALA A 29 -12.33 -8.82 -4.04
CA ALA A 29 -12.24 -10.21 -3.61
C ALA A 29 -13.61 -10.72 -3.12
N ARG A 30 -14.31 -9.94 -2.30
CA ARG A 30 -15.68 -10.23 -1.83
C ARG A 30 -16.65 -10.41 -2.99
N ARG A 31 -16.61 -9.54 -4.01
CA ARG A 31 -17.45 -9.67 -5.22
C ARG A 31 -17.17 -10.96 -5.99
N LEU A 32 -15.89 -11.35 -6.11
CA LEU A 32 -15.52 -12.60 -6.75
C LEU A 32 -16.06 -13.82 -5.97
N HIS A 33 -15.96 -13.78 -4.64
CA HIS A 33 -16.51 -14.82 -3.76
C HIS A 33 -18.04 -14.81 -3.70
N ALA A 34 -18.70 -13.66 -3.90
CA ALA A 34 -20.16 -13.54 -3.91
C ALA A 34 -20.82 -14.34 -5.03
N THR A 35 -20.25 -14.32 -6.24
CA THR A 35 -20.74 -15.16 -7.35
C THR A 35 -20.68 -16.64 -6.97
N ARG A 36 -19.55 -17.08 -6.41
CA ARG A 36 -19.35 -18.47 -5.98
C ARG A 36 -20.26 -18.86 -4.81
N ALA A 37 -20.44 -17.96 -3.84
CA ALA A 37 -21.36 -18.14 -2.71
C ALA A 37 -22.80 -18.35 -3.19
N ALA A 38 -23.25 -17.57 -4.17
CA ALA A 38 -24.58 -17.72 -4.74
C ALA A 38 -24.77 -19.06 -5.47
N GLU A 39 -23.76 -19.52 -6.21
CA GLU A 39 -23.78 -20.82 -6.90
C GLU A 39 -23.77 -22.00 -5.91
N GLU A 40 -23.00 -21.89 -4.82
CA GLU A 40 -22.87 -22.95 -3.81
C GLU A 40 -23.95 -22.88 -2.70
N GLY A 41 -24.76 -21.81 -2.65
CA GLY A 41 -25.73 -21.58 -1.57
C GLY A 41 -25.08 -21.32 -0.20
N ARG A 42 -23.91 -20.68 -0.19
CA ARG A 42 -23.07 -20.45 1.00
C ARG A 42 -22.91 -18.97 1.32
N ASP A 43 -22.46 -18.68 2.53
CA ASP A 43 -22.13 -17.32 2.94
C ASP A 43 -20.73 -16.89 2.44
N VAL A 44 -20.59 -15.59 2.11
CA VAL A 44 -19.33 -15.04 1.57
C VAL A 44 -18.22 -15.01 2.62
N ASP A 45 -18.55 -14.70 3.87
CA ASP A 45 -17.58 -14.65 4.96
C ASP A 45 -17.07 -16.05 5.30
N GLU A 46 -17.92 -17.08 5.19
CA GLU A 46 -17.48 -18.48 5.30
C GLU A 46 -16.46 -18.86 4.23
N LEU A 47 -16.69 -18.48 2.98
CA LEU A 47 -15.76 -18.74 1.87
C LEU A 47 -14.42 -18.01 2.04
N ILE A 48 -14.46 -16.79 2.57
CA ILE A 48 -13.27 -15.99 2.87
C ILE A 48 -12.47 -16.61 4.01
N ALA A 49 -13.15 -16.99 5.10
CA ALA A 49 -12.52 -17.68 6.23
C ALA A 49 -11.88 -19.00 5.77
N GLU A 50 -12.57 -19.76 4.92
CA GLU A 50 -12.05 -20.97 4.31
C GLU A 50 -10.78 -20.73 3.49
N ALA A 51 -10.77 -19.72 2.63
CA ALA A 51 -9.61 -19.37 1.83
C ALA A 51 -8.39 -19.00 2.70
N GLY A 52 -8.63 -18.41 3.87
CA GLY A 52 -7.59 -18.05 4.84
C GLY A 52 -6.95 -19.24 5.56
N ARG A 53 -7.67 -20.35 5.74
CA ARG A 53 -7.16 -21.53 6.50
C ARG A 53 -5.90 -22.15 5.91
N GLY A 54 -5.73 -22.06 4.58
CA GLY A 54 -4.55 -22.57 3.88
C GLY A 54 -3.32 -21.64 3.95
N LEU A 55 -3.46 -20.44 4.50
CA LEU A 55 -2.38 -19.47 4.60
C LEU A 55 -1.63 -19.63 5.92
N PRO A 56 -0.32 -19.32 5.98
CA PRO A 56 0.44 -19.36 7.22
C PRO A 56 -0.13 -18.49 8.35
N ALA A 57 -0.82 -17.39 8.00
CA ALA A 57 -1.49 -16.51 8.96
C ALA A 57 -2.83 -17.07 9.49
N GLY A 58 -3.35 -18.17 8.91
CA GLY A 58 -4.67 -18.73 9.22
C GLY A 58 -5.86 -17.86 8.81
N ARG A 59 -5.60 -16.70 8.19
CA ARG A 59 -6.59 -15.75 7.68
C ARG A 59 -6.06 -15.05 6.44
N ILE A 60 -6.96 -14.45 5.68
CA ILE A 60 -6.59 -13.52 4.61
C ILE A 60 -6.18 -12.16 5.21
N ALA A 61 -5.42 -11.38 4.44
CA ALA A 61 -4.99 -10.05 4.85
C ALA A 61 -6.12 -9.02 4.70
N GLU A 62 -6.08 -7.95 5.49
CA GLU A 62 -6.92 -6.76 5.29
C GLU A 62 -6.19 -5.73 4.40
N PRO A 63 -6.90 -4.87 3.64
CA PRO A 63 -6.28 -3.92 2.71
C PRO A 63 -5.22 -3.00 3.35
N GLU A 64 -5.42 -2.59 4.61
CA GLU A 64 -4.53 -1.71 5.36
C GLU A 64 -3.18 -2.38 5.66
N GLU A 65 -3.14 -3.71 5.74
CA GLU A 65 -1.92 -4.47 5.98
C GLU A 65 -0.98 -4.47 4.76
N CYS A 66 -1.52 -4.18 3.57
CA CYS A 66 -0.76 -4.12 2.33
C CYS A 66 -0.43 -2.67 1.90
N GLY A 67 -1.35 -1.72 2.14
CA GLY A 67 -1.24 -0.33 1.68
C GLY A 67 -0.97 0.71 2.77
N GLY A 68 -0.90 0.28 4.04
CA GLY A 68 -0.94 1.16 5.21
C GLY A 68 -2.30 1.86 5.36
N ILE A 69 -2.40 2.80 6.29
CA ILE A 69 -3.64 3.53 6.58
C ILE A 69 -3.59 4.97 6.05
N ALA A 70 -4.79 5.54 5.84
CA ALA A 70 -4.92 6.94 5.48
C ALA A 70 -4.48 7.88 6.61
N GLY A 71 -4.64 7.50 7.89
CA GLY A 71 -4.54 8.44 9.00
C GLY A 71 -5.66 9.51 8.96
N PRO A 72 -5.75 10.39 9.97
CA PRO A 72 -6.80 11.40 10.04
C PRO A 72 -6.71 12.39 8.87
N ALA A 73 -7.87 12.92 8.48
CA ALA A 73 -7.97 14.12 7.65
C ALA A 73 -8.36 15.30 8.54
N ALA A 74 -7.38 16.01 9.11
CA ALA A 74 -7.60 17.04 10.13
C ALA A 74 -6.45 18.06 10.14
N ALA A 75 -6.71 19.26 10.68
CA ALA A 75 -5.67 20.25 10.92
C ALA A 75 -4.63 19.68 11.91
N VAL A 76 -3.40 20.20 11.90
CA VAL A 76 -2.31 19.55 12.65
C VAL A 76 -2.53 19.62 14.16
N GLU A 77 -3.15 20.69 14.64
CA GLU A 77 -3.54 20.92 16.02
C GLU A 77 -4.67 20.00 16.52
N ASP A 78 -5.46 19.45 15.59
CA ASP A 78 -6.60 18.57 15.89
C ASP A 78 -6.23 17.08 15.79
N ILE A 79 -5.01 16.76 15.33
CA ILE A 79 -4.53 15.38 15.27
C ILE A 79 -4.11 14.95 16.68
N THR A 80 -4.79 13.92 17.20
CA THR A 80 -4.43 13.32 18.48
C THR A 80 -3.06 12.64 18.39
N VAL A 81 -2.35 12.59 19.53
CA VAL A 81 -1.08 11.85 19.64
C VAL A 81 -1.30 10.36 19.30
N GLU A 82 -2.44 9.80 19.69
CA GLU A 82 -2.78 8.41 19.40
C GLU A 82 -2.94 8.16 17.90
N ASP A 83 -3.65 9.02 17.17
CA ASP A 83 -3.77 8.92 15.71
C ASP A 83 -2.44 9.12 15.00
N TRP A 84 -1.60 10.02 15.53
CA TRP A 84 -0.25 10.22 15.06
C TRP A 84 0.56 8.92 15.18
N ASP A 85 0.64 8.37 16.39
CA ASP A 85 1.41 7.18 16.71
C ASP A 85 0.92 5.97 15.92
N ARG A 86 -0.40 5.79 15.82
CA ARG A 86 -1.00 4.72 15.00
C ARG A 86 -0.62 4.84 13.53
N THR A 87 -0.67 6.05 12.98
CA THR A 87 -0.29 6.29 11.57
C THR A 87 1.19 6.03 11.34
N VAL A 88 2.07 6.45 12.24
CA VAL A 88 3.51 6.15 12.18
C VAL A 88 3.77 4.65 12.30
N ALA A 89 3.15 4.00 13.28
CA ALA A 89 3.31 2.57 13.51
C ALA A 89 2.93 1.73 12.28
N VAL A 90 1.78 2.02 11.68
CA VAL A 90 1.28 1.26 10.53
C VAL A 90 2.00 1.64 9.23
N ASN A 91 2.25 2.92 8.95
CA ASN A 91 2.79 3.31 7.64
C ASN A 91 4.31 3.20 7.54
N LEU A 92 5.03 3.40 8.65
CA LEU A 92 6.49 3.48 8.67
C LEU A 92 7.10 2.30 9.43
N ASN A 93 6.71 2.09 10.70
CA ASN A 93 7.38 1.08 11.55
C ASN A 93 7.18 -0.34 11.01
N SER A 94 5.98 -0.64 10.49
CA SER A 94 5.68 -1.92 9.83
C SER A 94 6.72 -2.27 8.74
N GLN A 95 7.07 -1.30 7.88
CA GLN A 95 8.02 -1.50 6.78
C GLN A 95 9.44 -1.71 7.30
N PHE A 96 9.83 -1.01 8.37
CA PHE A 96 11.10 -1.29 9.05
C PHE A 96 11.15 -2.71 9.62
N TYR A 97 10.11 -3.15 10.33
CA TYR A 97 10.07 -4.50 10.91
C TYR A 97 10.10 -5.59 9.83
N CYS A 98 9.33 -5.41 8.75
CA CYS A 98 9.34 -6.31 7.60
C CYS A 98 10.71 -6.37 6.94
N ALA A 99 11.33 -5.21 6.65
CA ALA A 99 12.66 -5.15 6.07
C ALA A 99 13.67 -5.89 6.96
N ARG A 100 13.77 -5.51 8.24
CA ARG A 100 14.71 -6.10 9.20
C ARG A 100 14.60 -7.62 9.26
N ARG A 101 13.38 -8.17 9.24
CA ARG A 101 13.15 -9.63 9.32
C ARG A 101 13.41 -10.33 7.99
N ALA A 102 13.20 -9.66 6.85
CA ALA A 102 13.42 -10.22 5.52
C ALA A 102 14.90 -10.23 5.10
N LEU A 103 15.73 -9.31 5.60
CA LEU A 103 17.12 -9.14 5.14
C LEU A 103 17.96 -10.43 5.12
N PRO A 104 17.95 -11.30 6.14
CA PRO A 104 18.73 -12.55 6.09
C PRO A 104 18.34 -13.45 4.91
N ALA A 105 17.04 -13.57 4.62
CA ALA A 105 16.55 -14.37 3.50
C ALA A 105 16.85 -13.69 2.15
N LEU A 106 16.74 -12.36 2.08
CA LEU A 106 17.09 -11.61 0.87
C LEU A 106 18.59 -11.74 0.54
N ARG A 107 19.48 -11.67 1.54
CA ARG A 107 20.91 -11.92 1.38
C ARG A 107 21.19 -13.34 0.91
N ALA A 108 20.57 -14.34 1.57
CA ALA A 108 20.73 -15.74 1.20
C ALA A 108 20.26 -16.06 -0.23
N SER A 109 19.32 -15.27 -0.77
CA SER A 109 18.83 -15.45 -2.15
C SER A 109 19.86 -15.05 -3.23
N GLY A 110 20.89 -14.26 -2.88
CA GLY A 110 21.89 -13.74 -3.82
C GLY A 110 21.39 -12.72 -4.84
N ARG A 111 20.06 -12.47 -4.92
CA ARG A 111 19.43 -11.52 -5.85
C ARG A 111 18.20 -10.85 -5.22
N GLY A 112 18.37 -10.36 -3.99
CA GLY A 112 17.28 -9.78 -3.20
C GLY A 112 16.67 -8.52 -3.82
N ALA A 113 15.37 -8.33 -3.62
CA ALA A 113 14.69 -7.08 -3.94
C ALA A 113 13.68 -6.73 -2.84
N LEU A 114 13.65 -5.47 -2.45
CA LEU A 114 12.71 -4.92 -1.47
C LEU A 114 11.96 -3.75 -2.10
N ILE A 115 10.63 -3.76 -1.95
CA ILE A 115 9.76 -2.70 -2.47
C ILE A 115 8.92 -2.16 -1.33
N ASN A 116 9.11 -0.88 -1.03
CA ASN A 116 8.35 -0.14 -0.04
C ASN A 116 7.13 0.57 -0.66
N LEU A 117 6.11 0.79 0.15
CA LEU A 117 4.87 1.44 -0.26
C LEU A 117 4.80 2.86 0.33
N SER A 118 5.07 3.86 -0.52
CA SER A 118 4.92 5.27 -0.19
C SER A 118 3.59 5.80 -0.79
N SER A 119 3.59 7.02 -1.34
CA SER A 119 2.46 7.72 -1.96
C SER A 119 3.01 8.94 -2.71
N VAL A 120 2.23 9.53 -3.62
CA VAL A 120 2.52 10.88 -4.13
C VAL A 120 2.70 11.90 -2.99
N ALA A 121 2.02 11.69 -1.86
CA ALA A 121 2.21 12.46 -0.62
C ALA A 121 3.61 12.29 0.03
N GLY A 122 4.43 11.36 -0.45
CA GLY A 122 5.84 11.22 -0.06
C GLY A 122 6.79 12.14 -0.85
N ARG A 123 6.25 12.97 -1.75
CA ARG A 123 6.98 13.97 -2.54
C ARG A 123 6.30 15.34 -2.59
N LEU A 124 5.03 15.40 -2.21
CA LEU A 124 4.23 16.63 -2.18
C LEU A 124 3.67 16.86 -0.78
N GLY A 125 3.45 18.12 -0.42
CA GLY A 125 2.75 18.48 0.81
C GLY A 125 1.24 18.41 0.62
N TYR A 126 0.52 17.91 1.63
CA TYR A 126 -0.94 17.85 1.65
C TYR A 126 -1.46 18.43 2.96
N ALA A 127 -2.10 19.60 2.88
CA ALA A 127 -2.83 20.17 4.01
C ALA A 127 -3.89 19.18 4.50
N TYR A 128 -4.15 19.18 5.80
CA TYR A 128 -5.07 18.26 6.48
C TYR A 128 -4.67 16.78 6.39
N ARG A 129 -3.45 16.45 5.96
CA ARG A 129 -2.93 15.08 5.83
C ARG A 129 -1.50 14.98 6.37
N SER A 130 -1.15 15.82 7.35
CA SER A 130 0.24 16.08 7.78
C SER A 130 0.97 14.81 8.22
N VAL A 131 0.39 14.01 9.14
CA VAL A 131 1.01 12.75 9.59
C VAL A 131 1.14 11.73 8.46
N TYR A 132 0.12 11.61 7.61
CA TYR A 132 0.17 10.73 6.45
C TYR A 132 1.31 11.13 5.51
N ALA A 133 1.38 12.40 5.11
CA ALA A 133 2.46 12.90 4.27
C ALA A 133 3.84 12.69 4.94
N ALA A 134 3.98 13.02 6.22
CA ALA A 134 5.22 12.83 6.97
C ALA A 134 5.70 11.37 6.93
N THR A 135 4.82 10.41 7.20
CA THR A 135 5.19 8.97 7.10
C THR A 135 5.59 8.56 5.69
N LYS A 136 4.93 9.09 4.65
CA LYS A 136 5.23 8.73 3.26
C LYS A 136 6.54 9.35 2.76
N TRP A 137 6.90 10.55 3.24
CA TRP A 137 8.24 11.13 3.04
C TRP A 137 9.31 10.31 3.78
N ALA A 138 9.04 9.91 5.02
CA ALA A 138 9.95 9.07 5.79
C ALA A 138 10.21 7.72 5.08
N VAL A 139 9.19 7.10 4.47
CA VAL A 139 9.37 5.89 3.66
C VAL A 139 10.28 6.12 2.46
N VAL A 140 10.21 7.28 1.79
CA VAL A 140 11.14 7.61 0.69
C VAL A 140 12.58 7.71 1.21
N GLY A 141 12.79 8.42 2.32
CA GLY A 141 14.11 8.52 2.96
C GLY A 141 14.65 7.16 3.38
N PHE A 142 13.83 6.35 4.05
CA PHE A 142 14.15 4.99 4.47
C PHE A 142 14.56 4.11 3.28
N THR A 143 13.80 4.18 2.19
CA THR A 143 14.09 3.43 0.95
C THR A 143 15.44 3.83 0.37
N GLN A 144 15.73 5.13 0.27
CA GLN A 144 17.01 5.61 -0.26
C GLN A 144 18.19 5.21 0.62
N SER A 145 18.02 5.24 1.95
CA SER A 145 19.05 4.79 2.88
C SER A 145 19.31 3.29 2.73
N LEU A 146 18.27 2.46 2.71
CA LEU A 146 18.43 1.01 2.51
C LEU A 146 19.05 0.66 1.16
N ALA A 147 18.70 1.38 0.08
CA ALA A 147 19.32 1.16 -1.23
C ALA A 147 20.83 1.40 -1.20
N LYS A 148 21.30 2.39 -0.43
CA LYS A 148 22.73 2.68 -0.26
C LYS A 148 23.42 1.69 0.68
N GLU A 149 22.73 1.24 1.72
CA GLU A 149 23.25 0.27 2.69
C GLU A 149 23.40 -1.13 2.07
N LEU A 150 22.41 -1.57 1.30
CA LEU A 150 22.27 -2.96 0.86
C LEU A 150 22.59 -3.17 -0.63
N GLY A 151 22.76 -2.08 -1.38
CA GLY A 151 23.14 -2.11 -2.79
C GLY A 151 24.56 -2.60 -3.09
N PRO A 152 25.59 -2.33 -2.26
CA PRO A 152 26.95 -2.81 -2.52
C PRO A 152 27.04 -4.33 -2.74
N ASP A 153 28.04 -4.76 -3.51
CA ASP A 153 28.15 -6.13 -4.07
C ASP A 153 28.09 -7.26 -3.03
N ALA A 154 28.45 -7.00 -1.77
CA ALA A 154 28.36 -7.97 -0.69
C ALA A 154 26.91 -8.41 -0.39
N ASP A 155 25.94 -7.50 -0.56
CA ASP A 155 24.52 -7.76 -0.36
C ASP A 155 23.76 -7.86 -1.70
N GLY A 156 24.05 -6.96 -2.65
CA GLY A 156 23.43 -6.95 -3.98
C GLY A 156 21.89 -6.80 -3.97
N ILE A 157 21.33 -6.20 -2.92
CA ILE A 157 19.87 -6.08 -2.73
C ILE A 157 19.38 -4.76 -3.32
N ARG A 158 18.41 -4.85 -4.24
CA ARG A 158 17.75 -3.66 -4.82
C ARG A 158 16.63 -3.19 -3.92
N VAL A 159 16.58 -1.90 -3.61
CA VAL A 159 15.53 -1.32 -2.78
C VAL A 159 14.85 -0.15 -3.50
N ASN A 160 13.54 -0.21 -3.66
CA ASN A 160 12.75 0.80 -4.37
C ASN A 160 11.45 1.10 -3.61
N ALA A 161 10.78 2.20 -3.97
CA ALA A 161 9.46 2.53 -3.45
C ALA A 161 8.48 2.80 -4.59
N ILE A 162 7.24 2.34 -4.41
CA ILE A 162 6.11 2.72 -5.27
C ILE A 162 5.35 3.85 -4.59
N LEU A 163 5.02 4.89 -5.36
CA LEU A 163 4.33 6.08 -4.89
C LEU A 163 2.99 6.23 -5.63
N PRO A 164 1.92 5.53 -5.17
CA PRO A 164 0.61 5.65 -5.81
C PRO A 164 0.05 7.08 -5.72
N GLY A 165 -0.59 7.51 -6.81
CA GLY A 165 -1.44 8.70 -6.86
C GLY A 165 -2.86 8.40 -6.38
N VAL A 166 -3.85 8.96 -7.06
CA VAL A 166 -5.27 8.68 -6.78
C VAL A 166 -5.65 7.32 -7.35
N VAL A 167 -5.89 6.35 -6.46
CA VAL A 167 -6.34 4.99 -6.80
C VAL A 167 -7.82 4.89 -6.50
N ASP A 168 -8.57 4.28 -7.41
CA ASP A 168 -10.01 4.08 -7.21
C ASP A 168 -10.30 3.07 -6.10
N GLY A 169 -11.21 3.42 -5.20
CA GLY A 169 -11.67 2.54 -4.13
C GLY A 169 -12.03 3.26 -2.83
N GLU A 170 -12.66 2.49 -1.93
CA GLU A 170 -13.29 2.96 -0.69
C GLU A 170 -12.38 3.83 0.20
N ARG A 171 -11.08 3.52 0.21
CA ARG A 171 -10.09 4.31 0.94
C ARG A 171 -10.00 5.74 0.41
N PHE A 172 -9.99 5.93 -0.91
CA PHE A 172 -9.92 7.27 -1.50
C PHE A 172 -11.23 8.02 -1.24
N ASP A 173 -12.38 7.37 -1.42
CA ASP A 173 -13.69 7.95 -1.18
C ASP A 173 -13.83 8.43 0.28
N SER A 174 -13.37 7.64 1.24
CA SER A 174 -13.36 7.99 2.67
C SER A 174 -12.49 9.22 2.95
N VAL A 175 -11.34 9.35 2.28
CA VAL A 175 -10.44 10.51 2.43
C VAL A 175 -11.09 11.77 1.85
N VAL A 176 -11.78 11.65 0.72
CA VAL A 176 -12.51 12.77 0.10
C VAL A 176 -13.59 13.29 1.05
N VAL A 177 -14.43 12.40 1.60
CA VAL A 177 -15.49 12.76 2.55
C VAL A 177 -14.90 13.41 3.80
N ALA A 178 -13.88 12.79 4.40
CA ALA A 178 -13.26 13.32 5.62
C ALA A 178 -12.59 14.68 5.37
N ARG A 179 -11.97 14.88 4.21
CA ARG A 179 -11.37 16.18 3.84
C ARG A 179 -12.43 17.25 3.59
N ALA A 180 -13.54 16.92 2.95
CA ALA A 180 -14.65 17.87 2.77
C ALA A 180 -15.19 18.34 4.12
N ALA A 181 -15.37 17.42 5.07
CA ALA A 181 -15.76 17.74 6.44
C ALA A 181 -14.74 18.64 7.15
N ALA A 182 -13.44 18.30 7.07
CA ALA A 182 -12.38 19.06 7.72
C ALA A 182 -12.22 20.48 7.16
N LEU A 183 -12.50 20.69 5.88
CA LEU A 183 -12.43 22.02 5.25
C LEU A 183 -13.62 22.92 5.62
N GLY A 184 -14.72 22.35 6.15
CA GLY A 184 -15.94 23.08 6.46
C GLY A 184 -16.59 23.76 5.24
N ARG A 185 -16.15 23.42 4.02
CA ARG A 185 -16.64 23.97 2.76
C ARG A 185 -16.45 22.98 1.62
N GLY A 186 -17.41 22.99 0.70
CA GLY A 186 -17.42 22.13 -0.49
C GLY A 186 -18.03 20.75 -0.24
N THR A 187 -18.57 20.17 -1.31
CA THR A 187 -19.09 18.80 -1.37
C THR A 187 -17.95 17.79 -1.55
N ALA A 188 -18.22 16.51 -1.28
CA ALA A 188 -17.27 15.44 -1.58
C ALA A 188 -16.88 15.42 -3.07
N GLU A 189 -17.85 15.66 -3.96
CA GLU A 189 -17.61 15.73 -5.40
C GLU A 189 -16.66 16.87 -5.78
N GLU A 190 -16.83 18.06 -5.21
CA GLU A 190 -15.91 19.19 -5.46
C GLU A 190 -14.49 18.90 -4.98
N VAL A 191 -14.34 18.28 -3.82
CA VAL A 191 -13.02 17.86 -3.30
C VAL A 191 -12.40 16.78 -4.19
N GLU A 192 -13.17 15.81 -4.67
CA GLU A 192 -12.69 14.81 -5.62
C GLU A 192 -12.23 15.47 -6.93
N GLN A 193 -13.01 16.41 -7.49
CA GLN A 193 -12.62 17.14 -8.69
C GLN A 193 -11.34 17.95 -8.50
N GLU A 194 -11.13 18.55 -7.31
CA GLU A 194 -9.87 19.21 -6.97
C GLU A 194 -8.70 18.21 -7.03
N TYR A 195 -8.82 17.04 -6.41
CA TYR A 195 -7.79 15.99 -6.49
C TYR A 195 -7.49 15.59 -7.95
N LEU A 196 -8.54 15.34 -8.74
CA LEU A 196 -8.42 14.92 -10.14
C LEU A 196 -7.86 16.03 -11.03
N SER A 197 -8.04 17.30 -10.68
CA SER A 197 -7.47 18.44 -11.41
C SER A 197 -5.94 18.41 -11.44
N HIS A 198 -5.32 17.82 -10.42
CA HIS A 198 -3.88 17.63 -10.28
C HIS A 198 -3.37 16.31 -10.89
N VAL A 199 -4.28 15.44 -11.37
CA VAL A 199 -3.92 14.20 -12.06
C VAL A 199 -3.96 14.46 -13.57
N SER A 200 -2.84 14.29 -14.27
CA SER A 200 -2.78 14.58 -15.72
C SER A 200 -3.79 13.78 -16.55
N LEU A 201 -4.11 12.55 -16.15
CA LEU A 201 -5.13 11.71 -16.80
C LEU A 201 -6.57 12.09 -16.44
N ARG A 202 -6.78 13.01 -15.49
CA ARG A 202 -8.09 13.48 -15.01
C ARG A 202 -9.02 12.36 -14.55
N ARG A 203 -8.46 11.23 -14.11
CA ARG A 203 -9.19 10.05 -13.63
C ARG A 203 -8.40 9.31 -12.58
N LYS A 204 -9.13 8.52 -11.78
CA LYS A 204 -8.59 7.52 -10.86
C LYS A 204 -7.97 6.36 -11.65
N VAL A 205 -6.96 5.71 -11.08
CA VAL A 205 -6.33 4.50 -11.64
C VAL A 205 -6.73 3.24 -10.91
#